data_AF-A0A452U8E8-F1
#
_entry.id   AF-A0A452U8E8-F1
#
_cell.length_a   1.000
_cell.length_b   1.000
_cell.length_c   1.000
_cell.angle_alpha   90.00
_cell.angle_beta   90.00
_cell.angle_gamma   90.00
#
_symmetry.space_group_name_H-M   'P 1'
#
loop_
_entity.id
_entity.type
_entity.pdbx_description
1 polymer ?
#
loop_
_entity_poly.entity_id
_entity_poly.type
_entity_poly.pdbx_seq_one_letter_code
_entity_poly.pdbx_strand_id
1 'polypeptide(L)'
;MSSLSGKVQTVLGPMEPSKLGRTLTHEHLTMTFDCCYYPPPPCHEATSQEPIMMKNLFWIQKNPYSHKENLWLNQETEAVREELLYFKAKGGGALVENTTVGISRDVKTLKWLAEETGVHIISGAGFYVEATHSPETRAMSVEQLTDVLINEILHGADGTSIKCGVIGEIGCSWPLAESERKVLQATAHAQAQLGCPVIIHPGRNPSAPFQIIRVLQEAGVDISKTVMSHIDRFKVLKPTWFCGKETDRQRIMENLAVIDKRLSSKPMDMSF
;
A
#
# COMPACT_ATOMS: atom_id res chain seq x y z
N MET A 1 4.62 26.46 10.64
CA MET A 1 4.65 25.33 9.68
C MET A 1 5.64 24.31 10.20
N SER A 2 5.26 23.02 10.29
CA SER A 2 6.17 21.96 10.73
C SER A 2 7.44 21.97 9.89
N SER A 3 8.62 21.80 10.51
CA SER A 3 9.92 21.71 9.84
C SER A 3 10.02 20.55 8.83
N LEU A 4 9.04 19.65 8.84
CA LEU A 4 8.91 18.50 7.94
C LEU A 4 8.05 18.80 6.69
N SER A 5 7.36 19.94 6.63
CA SER A 5 6.49 20.27 5.49
C SER A 5 7.29 20.34 4.19
N GLY A 6 6.80 19.67 3.14
CA GLY A 6 7.45 19.60 1.83
C GLY A 6 8.66 18.67 1.76
N LYS A 7 9.02 18.00 2.86
CA LYS A 7 10.13 17.04 2.92
C LYS A 7 9.65 15.60 2.99
N VAL A 8 10.54 14.68 2.65
CA VAL A 8 10.34 13.24 2.78
C VAL A 8 11.13 12.75 3.97
N GLN A 9 10.49 12.09 4.93
CA GLN A 9 11.16 11.47 6.06
C GLN A 9 11.63 10.06 5.66
N THR A 10 12.95 9.85 5.67
CA THR A 10 13.57 8.51 5.50
C THR A 10 14.03 7.98 6.84
N VAL A 11 14.47 6.72 6.88
CA VAL A 11 15.11 6.13 8.07
C VAL A 11 16.43 6.82 8.46
N LEU A 12 17.04 7.60 7.55
CA LEU A 12 18.23 8.41 7.80
C LEU A 12 17.92 9.88 8.13
N GLY A 13 16.66 10.27 8.08
CA GLY A 13 16.23 11.64 8.34
C GLY A 13 15.47 12.30 7.18
N PRO A 14 15.09 13.58 7.34
CA PRO A 14 14.36 14.32 6.33
C PRO A 14 15.24 14.65 5.11
N MET A 15 14.65 14.56 3.92
CA MET A 15 15.29 14.90 2.66
C MET A 15 14.34 15.67 1.73
N GLU A 16 14.92 16.36 0.75
CA GLU A 16 14.16 17.04 -0.30
C GLU A 16 13.58 16.03 -1.30
N PRO A 17 12.31 16.15 -1.72
CA PRO A 17 11.69 15.22 -2.66
C PRO A 17 12.46 15.09 -3.99
N SER A 18 13.12 16.16 -4.44
CA SER A 18 13.94 16.18 -5.65
C SER A 18 15.14 15.23 -5.62
N LYS A 19 15.52 14.75 -4.42
CA LYS A 19 16.63 13.81 -4.22
C LYS A 19 16.19 12.34 -4.23
N LEU A 20 14.88 12.03 -4.27
CA LEU A 20 14.42 10.64 -4.21
C LEU A 20 14.86 9.80 -5.41
N GLY A 21 15.00 10.39 -6.59
CA GLY A 21 15.28 9.64 -7.81
C GLY A 21 14.12 8.74 -8.21
N ARG A 22 14.42 7.59 -8.83
CA ARG A 22 13.40 6.57 -9.17
C ARG A 22 12.95 5.87 -7.90
N THR A 23 11.64 5.85 -7.64
CA THR A 23 11.07 5.36 -6.39
C THR A 23 10.15 4.17 -6.62
N LEU A 24 10.40 3.07 -5.90
CA LEU A 24 9.43 1.98 -5.74
C LEU A 24 8.49 2.31 -4.57
N THR A 25 7.18 2.37 -4.82
CA THR A 25 6.24 2.93 -3.84
C THR A 25 5.64 1.91 -2.88
N HIS A 26 5.94 0.62 -3.06
CA HIS A 26 5.41 -0.45 -2.21
C HIS A 26 6.31 -1.69 -2.25
N GLU A 27 7.24 -1.81 -1.29
CA GLU A 27 8.14 -2.95 -1.15
C GLU A 27 8.21 -3.42 0.31
N HIS A 28 8.78 -4.61 0.53
CA HIS A 28 9.07 -5.16 1.86
C HIS A 28 10.53 -5.60 1.92
N LEU A 29 11.22 -5.32 3.04
CA LEU A 29 12.64 -5.64 3.20
C LEU A 29 12.93 -6.60 4.36
N THR A 30 12.07 -6.67 5.39
CA THR A 30 12.35 -7.45 6.62
C THR A 30 11.11 -8.19 7.13
N MET A 31 10.22 -8.62 6.25
CA MET A 31 8.89 -9.10 6.60
C MET A 31 8.86 -10.57 7.10
N THR A 32 7.97 -10.86 8.05
CA THR A 32 7.42 -12.22 8.26
C THR A 32 5.94 -12.25 7.88
N PHE A 33 5.52 -13.33 7.23
CA PHE A 33 4.17 -13.42 6.66
C PHE A 33 3.40 -14.66 7.13
N ASP A 34 3.65 -15.07 8.37
CA ASP A 34 3.04 -16.25 9.01
C ASP A 34 1.51 -16.19 9.07
N CYS A 35 0.93 -14.98 9.12
CA CYS A 35 -0.51 -14.79 9.13
C CYS A 35 -1.21 -15.30 7.87
N CYS A 36 -0.46 -15.50 6.78
CA CYS A 36 -0.99 -16.06 5.53
C CYS A 36 -0.67 -17.55 5.36
N TYR A 37 0.04 -18.19 6.30
CA TYR A 37 0.40 -19.59 6.19
C TYR A 37 -0.83 -20.50 6.13
N TYR A 38 -0.82 -21.45 5.20
CA TYR A 38 -1.76 -22.58 5.20
C TYR A 38 -1.01 -23.91 5.02
N PRO A 39 -1.41 -24.96 5.74
CA PRO A 39 -0.73 -26.24 5.66
C PRO A 39 -0.76 -26.80 4.24
N PRO A 40 0.33 -27.44 3.77
CA PRO A 40 0.35 -28.11 2.48
C PRO A 40 -0.64 -29.27 2.46
N PRO A 41 -1.06 -29.74 1.27
CA PRO A 41 -1.79 -31.01 1.16
C PRO A 41 -0.96 -32.17 1.75
N PRO A 42 -1.59 -33.23 2.31
CA PRO A 42 -0.88 -34.31 3.02
C PRO A 42 0.26 -34.98 2.25
N CYS A 43 0.16 -35.10 0.92
CA CYS A 43 1.21 -35.69 0.09
C CYS A 43 2.39 -34.75 -0.21
N HIS A 44 2.37 -33.51 0.28
CA HIS A 44 3.38 -32.48 0.01
C HIS A 44 4.09 -31.97 1.28
N GLU A 45 3.84 -32.57 2.45
CA GLU A 45 4.45 -32.16 3.72
C GLU A 45 5.98 -32.21 3.67
N ALA A 46 6.56 -33.28 3.10
CA ALA A 46 8.01 -33.39 2.95
C ALA A 46 8.57 -32.26 2.07
N THR A 47 7.94 -31.98 0.92
CA THR A 47 8.34 -30.91 0.00
C THR A 47 8.25 -29.52 0.63
N SER A 48 7.29 -29.31 1.54
CA SER A 48 7.09 -28.01 2.18
C SER A 48 8.14 -27.65 3.23
N GLN A 49 8.95 -28.62 3.67
CA GLN A 49 10.02 -28.45 4.66
C GLN A 49 11.41 -28.54 4.04
N GLU A 50 11.52 -28.82 2.73
CA GLU A 50 12.81 -28.78 2.04
C GLU A 50 13.28 -27.34 1.85
N PRO A 51 14.58 -27.04 1.91
CA PRO A 51 15.09 -25.71 1.57
C PRO A 51 14.65 -25.25 0.17
N ILE A 52 14.59 -23.94 -0.05
CA ILE A 52 14.29 -23.39 -1.39
C ILE A 52 15.38 -23.80 -2.39
N MET A 53 15.00 -24.57 -3.41
CA MET A 53 15.91 -25.12 -4.42
C MET A 53 15.27 -25.13 -5.81
N MET A 54 16.09 -25.19 -6.87
CA MET A 54 15.56 -25.27 -8.23
C MET A 54 14.63 -26.47 -8.46
N LYS A 55 14.84 -27.60 -7.76
CA LYS A 55 14.01 -28.80 -7.88
C LYS A 55 12.57 -28.63 -7.34
N ASN A 56 12.37 -27.78 -6.33
CA ASN A 56 11.07 -27.57 -5.69
C ASN A 56 10.46 -26.19 -6.00
N LEU A 57 11.17 -25.32 -6.71
CA LEU A 57 10.75 -23.96 -7.06
C LEU A 57 9.34 -23.91 -7.70
N PHE A 58 9.03 -24.81 -8.63
CA PHE A 58 7.69 -24.86 -9.24
C PHE A 58 6.60 -25.12 -8.20
N TRP A 59 6.85 -26.02 -7.25
CA TRP A 59 5.90 -26.32 -6.19
C TRP A 59 5.69 -25.12 -5.27
N ILE A 60 6.78 -24.44 -4.89
CA ILE A 60 6.73 -23.23 -4.05
C ILE A 60 5.94 -22.12 -4.77
N GLN A 61 6.17 -21.89 -6.06
CA GLN A 61 5.42 -20.90 -6.85
C GLN A 61 3.92 -21.18 -6.90
N LYS A 62 3.50 -22.45 -6.85
CA LYS A 62 2.10 -22.85 -6.81
C LYS A 62 1.50 -22.85 -5.41
N ASN A 63 2.34 -22.97 -4.38
CA ASN A 63 1.93 -23.02 -2.97
C ASN A 63 2.75 -22.03 -2.12
N PRO A 64 2.77 -20.73 -2.48
CA PRO A 64 3.71 -19.77 -1.89
C PRO A 64 3.50 -19.56 -0.39
N TYR A 65 2.30 -19.82 0.12
CA TYR A 65 1.98 -19.72 1.54
C TYR A 65 1.94 -21.07 2.28
N SER A 66 2.38 -22.16 1.65
CA SER A 66 2.60 -23.45 2.32
C SER A 66 4.07 -23.75 2.59
N HIS A 67 4.99 -22.87 2.19
CA HIS A 67 6.42 -23.02 2.43
C HIS A 67 6.89 -21.97 3.43
N LYS A 68 7.29 -22.38 4.64
CA LYS A 68 7.58 -21.43 5.72
C LYS A 68 8.74 -20.49 5.41
N GLU A 69 9.85 -21.00 4.87
CA GLU A 69 10.98 -20.13 4.50
C GLU A 69 10.60 -19.10 3.42
N ASN A 70 9.61 -19.39 2.58
CA ASN A 70 9.13 -18.44 1.57
C ASN A 70 8.32 -17.28 2.18
N LEU A 71 7.93 -17.39 3.45
CA LEU A 71 7.20 -16.37 4.21
C LEU A 71 8.10 -15.54 5.13
N TRP A 72 9.40 -15.86 5.20
CA TRP A 72 10.35 -15.25 6.14
C TRP A 72 11.46 -14.50 5.41
N LEU A 73 11.14 -13.30 4.94
CA LEU A 73 12.13 -12.42 4.29
C LEU A 73 13.17 -11.89 5.29
N ASN A 74 12.80 -11.78 6.56
CA ASN A 74 13.67 -11.26 7.64
C ASN A 74 14.94 -12.09 7.92
N GLN A 75 15.06 -13.29 7.34
CA GLN A 75 16.25 -14.14 7.46
C GLN A 75 17.24 -13.93 6.29
N GLU A 76 16.83 -13.21 5.24
CA GLU A 76 17.56 -13.06 3.98
C GLU A 76 18.17 -11.66 3.80
N THR A 77 18.57 -11.04 4.90
CA THR A 77 19.05 -9.64 4.94
C THR A 77 20.19 -9.34 3.97
N GLU A 78 21.12 -10.27 3.77
CA GLU A 78 22.21 -10.09 2.78
C GLU A 78 21.72 -10.17 1.34
N ALA A 79 20.81 -11.09 1.02
CA ALA A 79 20.20 -11.15 -0.31
C ALA A 79 19.40 -9.87 -0.61
N VAL A 80 18.67 -9.35 0.38
CA VAL A 80 17.98 -8.06 0.28
C VAL A 80 18.97 -6.91 0.03
N ARG A 81 20.10 -6.89 0.73
CA ARG A 81 21.18 -5.91 0.51
C ARG A 81 21.73 -5.98 -0.92
N GLU A 82 21.98 -7.17 -1.45
CA GLU A 82 22.44 -7.38 -2.83
C GLU A 82 21.42 -6.88 -3.86
N GLU A 83 20.13 -7.16 -3.66
CA GLU A 83 19.04 -6.66 -4.52
C GLU A 83 18.93 -5.12 -4.50
N LEU A 84 19.13 -4.50 -3.33
CA LEU A 84 19.15 -3.04 -3.21
C LEU A 84 20.36 -2.41 -3.91
N LEU A 85 21.54 -3.04 -3.82
CA LEU A 85 22.73 -2.60 -4.57
C LEU A 85 22.49 -2.73 -6.08
N TYR A 86 21.85 -3.81 -6.52
CA TYR A 86 21.45 -3.98 -7.91
C TYR A 86 20.46 -2.90 -8.35
N PHE A 87 19.41 -2.63 -7.56
CA PHE A 87 18.46 -1.55 -7.81
C PHE A 87 19.17 -0.19 -7.92
N LYS A 88 20.07 0.13 -6.98
CA LYS A 88 20.88 1.36 -7.01
C LYS A 88 21.71 1.46 -8.28
N ALA A 89 22.39 0.38 -8.67
CA ALA A 89 23.21 0.32 -9.88
C ALA A 89 22.39 0.53 -11.17
N LYS A 90 21.08 0.22 -11.16
CA LYS A 90 20.15 0.49 -12.26
C LYS A 90 19.50 1.89 -12.20
N GLY A 91 19.99 2.77 -11.33
CA GLY A 91 19.49 4.14 -11.17
C GLY A 91 18.28 4.25 -10.23
N GLY A 92 18.02 3.20 -9.44
CA GLY A 92 17.09 3.26 -8.31
C GLY A 92 17.54 4.29 -7.28
N GLY A 93 16.59 5.06 -6.76
CA GLY A 93 16.89 6.13 -5.80
C GLY A 93 16.30 5.86 -4.43
N ALA A 94 15.01 5.51 -4.37
CA ALA A 94 14.29 5.32 -3.13
C ALA A 94 13.29 4.17 -3.19
N LEU A 95 12.83 3.74 -2.02
CA LEU A 95 11.66 2.89 -1.89
C LEU A 95 10.84 3.22 -0.65
N VAL A 96 9.57 2.84 -0.67
CA VAL A 96 8.68 2.85 0.49
C VAL A 96 8.54 1.42 1.02
N GLU A 97 9.01 1.23 2.24
CA GLU A 97 8.97 -0.05 2.96
C GLU A 97 7.67 -0.11 3.75
N ASN A 98 6.80 -1.05 3.38
CA ASN A 98 5.41 -1.10 3.87
C ASN A 98 5.20 -2.13 4.99
N THR A 99 6.27 -2.69 5.56
CA THR A 99 6.14 -3.65 6.65
C THR A 99 5.77 -2.89 7.93
N THR A 100 4.65 -3.26 8.55
CA THR A 100 4.09 -2.59 9.73
C THR A 100 3.96 -3.53 10.92
N VAL A 101 3.37 -3.05 12.03
CA VAL A 101 3.08 -3.88 13.20
C VAL A 101 2.21 -5.06 12.78
N GLY A 102 2.66 -6.26 13.13
CA GLY A 102 1.99 -7.52 12.80
C GLY A 102 2.73 -8.39 11.77
N ILE A 103 3.64 -7.80 10.99
CA ILE A 103 4.42 -8.51 9.95
C ILE A 103 5.94 -8.27 10.07
N SER A 104 6.40 -7.98 11.29
CA SER A 104 7.83 -7.89 11.68
C SER A 104 8.62 -6.72 11.06
N ARG A 105 8.11 -5.49 11.12
CA ARG A 105 8.91 -4.29 10.84
C ARG A 105 10.19 -4.25 11.69
N ASP A 106 11.32 -3.88 11.09
CA ASP A 106 12.59 -3.64 11.79
C ASP A 106 13.31 -2.40 11.26
N VAL A 107 13.00 -1.23 11.81
CA VAL A 107 13.62 0.04 11.38
C VAL A 107 15.14 0.10 11.58
N LYS A 108 15.74 -0.72 12.45
CA LYS A 108 17.21 -0.76 12.61
C LYS A 108 17.85 -1.40 11.40
N THR A 109 17.30 -2.54 10.96
CA THR A 109 17.74 -3.21 9.73
C THR A 109 17.50 -2.32 8.52
N LEU A 110 16.36 -1.62 8.44
CA LEU A 110 16.11 -0.65 7.36
C LEU A 110 17.15 0.47 7.32
N LYS A 111 17.53 1.01 8.48
CA LYS A 111 18.57 2.04 8.57
C LYS A 111 19.92 1.50 8.08
N TRP A 112 20.31 0.32 8.53
CA TRP A 112 21.56 -0.32 8.08
C TRP A 112 21.55 -0.56 6.56
N LEU A 113 20.45 -1.08 5.99
CA LEU A 113 20.31 -1.25 4.55
C LEU A 113 20.44 0.07 3.79
N ALA A 114 19.86 1.16 4.30
CA ALA A 114 19.98 2.48 3.68
C ALA A 114 21.42 3.01 3.70
N GLU A 115 22.16 2.80 4.79
CA GLU A 115 23.57 3.19 4.93
C GLU A 115 24.48 2.37 3.99
N GLU A 116 24.27 1.05 3.93
CA GLU A 116 25.11 0.13 3.14
C GLU A 116 24.90 0.26 1.62
N THR A 117 23.69 0.58 1.19
CA THR A 117 23.32 0.52 -0.23
C THR A 117 23.21 1.90 -0.87
N GLY A 118 23.07 2.96 -0.05
CA GLY A 118 22.77 4.31 -0.50
C GLY A 118 21.38 4.46 -1.14
N VAL A 119 20.49 3.47 -1.00
CA VAL A 119 19.07 3.58 -1.37
C VAL A 119 18.33 4.29 -0.24
N HIS A 120 17.48 5.27 -0.59
CA HIS A 120 16.65 5.96 0.39
C HIS A 120 15.46 5.09 0.79
N ILE A 121 15.35 4.74 2.07
CA ILE A 121 14.27 3.90 2.58
C ILE A 121 13.30 4.75 3.41
N ILE A 122 12.02 4.73 3.03
CA ILE A 122 10.92 5.40 3.72
C ILE A 122 10.11 4.33 4.44
N SER A 123 10.22 4.26 5.77
CA SER A 123 9.52 3.25 6.56
C SER A 123 8.06 3.61 6.78
N GLY A 124 7.22 2.58 6.77
CA GLY A 124 5.80 2.63 7.06
C GLY A 124 5.45 2.56 8.55
N ALA A 125 4.45 3.33 8.97
CA ALA A 125 3.82 3.30 10.29
C ALA A 125 2.49 2.55 10.30
N GLY A 126 2.09 1.98 11.43
CA GLY A 126 0.74 1.47 11.64
C GLY A 126 0.63 -0.05 11.78
N PHE A 127 -0.53 -0.58 11.39
CA PHE A 127 -0.96 -1.94 11.71
C PHE A 127 -1.46 -2.65 10.47
N TYR A 128 -1.09 -3.93 10.35
CA TYR A 128 -1.52 -4.78 9.25
C TYR A 128 -2.94 -5.34 9.50
N VAL A 129 -3.25 -6.54 9.00
CA VAL A 129 -4.61 -7.08 9.06
C VAL A 129 -4.96 -7.60 10.45
N GLU A 130 -6.27 -7.76 10.72
CA GLU A 130 -6.83 -8.22 12.00
C GLU A 130 -6.17 -9.50 12.53
N ALA A 131 -5.84 -10.44 11.65
CA ALA A 131 -5.17 -11.70 11.99
C ALA A 131 -3.81 -11.51 12.68
N THR A 132 -3.18 -10.34 12.50
CA THR A 132 -1.90 -9.97 13.12
C THR A 132 -2.03 -9.04 14.32
N HIS A 133 -3.24 -8.54 14.62
CA HIS A 133 -3.45 -7.70 15.79
C HIS A 133 -3.30 -8.51 17.07
N SER A 134 -2.48 -8.03 18.01
CA SER A 134 -2.38 -8.63 19.33
C SER A 134 -3.67 -8.37 20.14
N PRO A 135 -3.92 -9.10 21.25
CA PRO A 135 -5.02 -8.78 22.16
C PRO A 135 -4.99 -7.31 22.62
N GLU A 136 -3.80 -6.76 22.85
CA GLU A 136 -3.58 -5.37 23.24
C GLU A 136 -4.01 -4.42 22.12
N THR A 137 -3.56 -4.64 20.88
CA THR A 137 -3.98 -3.83 19.72
C THR A 137 -5.49 -3.88 19.52
N ARG A 138 -6.12 -5.06 19.66
CA ARG A 138 -7.58 -5.19 19.56
C ARG A 138 -8.32 -4.41 20.65
N ALA A 139 -7.75 -4.30 21.85
CA ALA A 139 -8.34 -3.59 22.98
C ALA A 139 -8.17 -2.06 22.89
N MET A 140 -7.20 -1.55 22.11
CA MET A 140 -6.94 -0.11 21.99
C MET A 140 -8.15 0.66 21.45
N SER A 141 -8.36 1.87 21.99
CA SER A 141 -9.29 2.85 21.42
C SER A 141 -8.73 3.49 20.15
N VAL A 142 -9.57 4.22 19.42
CA VAL A 142 -9.14 4.97 18.22
C VAL A 142 -8.09 6.03 18.61
N GLU A 143 -8.24 6.68 19.75
CA GLU A 143 -7.30 7.67 20.28
C GLU A 143 -5.95 7.05 20.58
N GLN A 144 -5.92 5.89 21.26
CA GLN A 144 -4.68 5.18 21.56
C GLN A 144 -3.96 4.72 20.29
N LEU A 145 -4.69 4.23 19.29
CA LEU A 145 -4.12 3.88 17.99
C LEU A 145 -3.59 5.12 17.26
N THR A 146 -4.29 6.26 17.37
CA THR A 146 -3.86 7.54 16.78
C THR A 146 -2.54 8.00 17.40
N ASP A 147 -2.40 7.89 18.72
CA ASP A 147 -1.19 8.26 19.46
C ASP A 147 0.01 7.40 19.03
N VAL A 148 -0.19 6.09 18.82
CA VAL A 148 0.85 5.20 18.29
C VAL A 148 1.32 5.67 16.91
N LEU A 149 0.39 5.93 15.98
CA LEU A 149 0.71 6.41 14.63
C LEU A 149 1.48 7.74 14.66
N ILE A 150 1.02 8.69 15.47
CA ILE A 150 1.68 9.99 15.63
C ILE A 150 3.09 9.81 16.20
N ASN A 151 3.25 8.96 17.20
CA ASN A 151 4.55 8.71 17.82
C ASN A 151 5.55 8.10 16.82
N GLU A 152 5.13 7.13 16.01
CA GLU A 152 5.99 6.51 14.99
C GLU A 152 6.47 7.52 13.92
N ILE A 153 5.64 8.51 13.57
CA ILE A 153 5.98 9.55 12.60
C ILE A 153 6.83 10.67 13.23
N LEU A 154 6.53 11.10 14.46
CA LEU A 154 7.16 12.27 15.07
C LEU A 154 8.37 11.97 15.95
N HIS A 155 8.40 10.81 16.61
CA HIS A 155 9.38 10.49 17.66
C HIS A 155 10.23 9.28 17.32
N GLY A 156 9.62 8.21 16.83
CA GLY A 156 10.31 7.03 16.34
C GLY A 156 9.51 5.74 16.50
N ALA A 157 9.96 4.71 15.81
CA ALA A 157 9.34 3.38 15.76
C ALA A 157 10.24 2.31 16.41
N ASP A 158 9.64 1.19 16.79
CA ASP A 158 10.29 -0.03 17.28
C ASP A 158 11.28 0.20 18.45
N GLY A 159 10.92 1.12 19.36
CA GLY A 159 11.75 1.48 20.51
C GLY A 159 13.03 2.26 20.15
N THR A 160 13.07 2.87 18.96
CA THR A 160 14.18 3.67 18.47
C THR A 160 13.77 5.14 18.25
N SER A 161 14.73 5.99 17.87
CA SER A 161 14.47 7.36 17.38
C SER A 161 14.31 7.44 15.86
N ILE A 162 14.26 6.30 15.16
CA ILE A 162 14.10 6.24 13.71
C ILE A 162 12.62 6.41 13.39
N LYS A 163 12.31 7.44 12.59
CA LYS A 163 10.93 7.85 12.31
C LYS A 163 10.42 7.22 11.02
N CYS A 164 9.14 6.88 11.01
CA CYS A 164 8.43 6.51 9.79
C CYS A 164 8.12 7.74 8.93
N GLY A 165 7.96 7.54 7.62
CA GLY A 165 7.68 8.62 6.68
C GLY A 165 6.28 8.60 6.07
N VAL A 166 5.56 7.49 6.21
CA VAL A 166 4.18 7.32 5.75
C VAL A 166 3.37 6.54 6.78
N ILE A 167 2.06 6.71 6.82
CA ILE A 167 1.16 5.81 7.55
C ILE A 167 0.75 4.70 6.59
N GLY A 168 1.30 3.51 6.76
CA GLY A 168 0.94 2.35 5.98
C GLY A 168 2.06 1.30 5.88
N GLU A 169 1.78 0.12 5.34
CA GLU A 169 0.47 -0.24 4.83
C GLU A 169 -0.54 -0.54 5.96
N ILE A 170 -1.72 0.07 5.87
CA ILE A 170 -2.83 -0.20 6.80
C ILE A 170 -3.61 -1.40 6.28
N GLY A 171 -3.60 -2.48 7.05
CA GLY A 171 -4.26 -3.74 6.73
C GLY A 171 -5.77 -3.66 6.79
N CYS A 172 -6.45 -4.13 5.74
CA CYS A 172 -7.89 -4.34 5.76
C CYS A 172 -8.22 -5.73 5.20
N SER A 173 -8.84 -6.57 6.02
CA SER A 173 -9.39 -7.85 5.60
C SER A 173 -10.72 -7.67 4.86
N TRP A 174 -11.31 -8.77 4.41
CA TRP A 174 -12.68 -8.78 3.90
C TRP A 174 -13.47 -9.95 4.49
N PRO A 175 -14.64 -9.70 5.11
CA PRO A 175 -15.21 -8.38 5.44
C PRO A 175 -14.34 -7.56 6.39
N LEU A 176 -14.41 -6.22 6.33
CA LEU A 176 -13.62 -5.33 7.20
C LEU A 176 -13.92 -5.61 8.68
N ALA A 177 -12.89 -5.99 9.43
CA ALA A 177 -13.01 -6.30 10.86
C ALA A 177 -13.19 -5.04 11.71
N GLU A 178 -13.70 -5.19 12.93
CA GLU A 178 -13.91 -4.08 13.85
C GLU A 178 -12.58 -3.40 14.25
N SER A 179 -11.55 -4.20 14.55
CA SER A 179 -10.24 -3.64 14.91
C SER A 179 -9.59 -2.88 13.76
N GLU A 180 -9.71 -3.37 12.53
CA GLU A 180 -9.23 -2.70 11.30
C GLU A 180 -10.00 -1.40 11.04
N ARG A 181 -11.32 -1.38 11.29
CA ARG A 181 -12.12 -0.14 11.23
C ARG A 181 -11.61 0.91 12.22
N LYS A 182 -11.26 0.53 13.45
CA LYS A 182 -10.66 1.45 14.44
C LYS A 182 -9.31 1.98 13.94
N VAL A 183 -8.48 1.12 13.34
CA VAL A 183 -7.20 1.53 12.74
C VAL A 183 -7.40 2.50 11.57
N LEU A 184 -8.40 2.30 10.71
CA LEU A 184 -8.72 3.25 9.62
C LEU A 184 -9.15 4.61 10.17
N GLN A 185 -9.97 4.65 11.22
CA GLN A 185 -10.37 5.90 11.88
C GLN A 185 -9.16 6.62 12.50
N ALA A 186 -8.31 5.86 13.21
CA ALA A 186 -7.08 6.39 13.78
C ALA A 186 -6.12 6.93 12.72
N THR A 187 -6.04 6.24 11.57
CA THR A 187 -5.26 6.67 10.40
C THR A 187 -5.74 8.03 9.90
N ALA A 188 -7.05 8.22 9.75
CA ALA A 188 -7.60 9.51 9.32
C ALA A 188 -7.30 10.63 10.34
N HIS A 189 -7.45 10.36 11.64
CA HIS A 189 -7.14 11.33 12.69
C HIS A 189 -5.67 11.71 12.73
N ALA A 190 -4.77 10.73 12.61
CA ALA A 190 -3.33 10.98 12.54
C ALA A 190 -2.95 11.76 11.28
N GLN A 191 -3.52 11.40 10.12
CA GLN A 191 -3.27 12.10 8.87
C GLN A 191 -3.75 13.56 8.91
N ALA A 192 -4.90 13.83 9.51
CA ALA A 192 -5.42 15.19 9.66
C ALA A 192 -4.46 16.09 10.47
N GLN A 193 -3.77 15.53 11.46
CA GLN A 193 -2.81 16.26 12.29
C GLN A 193 -1.44 16.41 11.61
N LEU A 194 -0.98 15.39 10.90
CA LEU A 194 0.38 15.30 10.37
C LEU A 194 0.51 15.73 8.90
N GLY A 195 -0.56 15.56 8.12
CA GLY A 195 -0.60 15.79 6.68
C GLY A 195 0.28 14.83 5.87
N CYS A 196 0.70 13.69 6.45
CA CYS A 196 1.56 12.70 5.81
C CYS A 196 0.78 11.78 4.83
N PRO A 197 1.46 11.06 3.92
CA PRO A 197 0.81 10.10 3.04
C PRO A 197 0.27 8.88 3.78
N VAL A 198 -0.84 8.32 3.29
CA VAL A 198 -1.46 7.08 3.78
C VAL A 198 -1.40 6.01 2.69
N ILE A 199 -1.05 4.77 3.05
CA ILE A 199 -1.04 3.61 2.15
C ILE A 199 -1.95 2.51 2.72
N ILE A 200 -2.86 2.00 1.90
CA ILE A 200 -3.89 1.04 2.29
C ILE A 200 -3.68 -0.31 1.61
N HIS A 201 -3.80 -1.38 2.38
CA HIS A 201 -3.91 -2.77 1.91
C HIS A 201 -5.38 -3.20 1.85
N PRO A 202 -6.01 -3.27 0.68
CA PRO A 202 -7.39 -3.72 0.61
C PRO A 202 -7.52 -5.25 0.66
N GLY A 203 -8.59 -5.72 1.29
CA GLY A 203 -9.01 -7.10 1.20
C GLY A 203 -9.30 -7.52 -0.24
N ARG A 204 -9.22 -8.81 -0.56
CA ARG A 204 -9.27 -9.31 -1.94
C ARG A 204 -10.63 -9.18 -2.65
N ASN A 205 -11.67 -8.72 -1.96
CA ASN A 205 -12.97 -8.52 -2.58
C ASN A 205 -12.99 -7.21 -3.40
N PRO A 206 -13.56 -7.21 -4.64
CA PRO A 206 -13.66 -5.99 -5.46
C PRO A 206 -14.36 -4.79 -4.80
N SER A 207 -15.21 -5.03 -3.79
CA SER A 207 -15.88 -3.98 -3.03
C SER A 207 -15.04 -3.41 -1.89
N ALA A 208 -13.93 -4.05 -1.52
CA ALA A 208 -13.11 -3.63 -0.38
C ALA A 208 -12.54 -2.22 -0.53
N PRO A 209 -11.93 -1.82 -1.67
CA PRO A 209 -11.43 -0.44 -1.84
C PRO A 209 -12.51 0.62 -1.61
N PHE A 210 -13.74 0.38 -2.10
CA PHE A 210 -14.85 1.31 -1.95
C PHE A 210 -15.31 1.43 -0.49
N GLN A 211 -15.40 0.30 0.23
CA GLN A 211 -15.73 0.31 1.65
C GLN A 211 -14.68 1.08 2.46
N ILE A 212 -13.39 0.86 2.18
CA ILE A 212 -12.30 1.49 2.91
C ILE A 212 -12.27 3.00 2.66
N ILE A 213 -12.36 3.43 1.40
CA ILE A 213 -12.40 4.86 1.05
C ILE A 213 -13.58 5.55 1.74
N ARG A 214 -14.76 4.92 1.77
CA ARG A 214 -15.91 5.47 2.48
C ARG A 214 -15.62 5.69 3.97
N VAL A 215 -15.06 4.69 4.65
CA VAL A 215 -14.72 4.80 6.09
C VAL A 215 -13.69 5.92 6.33
N LEU A 216 -12.67 6.00 5.48
CA LEU A 216 -11.64 7.03 5.61
C LEU A 216 -12.20 8.45 5.34
N GLN A 217 -13.07 8.61 4.34
CA GLN A 217 -13.73 9.90 4.05
C GLN A 217 -14.67 10.32 5.18
N GLU A 218 -15.45 9.38 5.72
CA GLU A 218 -16.32 9.63 6.88
C GLU A 218 -15.49 10.06 8.11
N ALA A 219 -14.26 9.56 8.25
CA ALA A 219 -13.33 9.94 9.32
C ALA A 219 -12.46 11.18 8.99
N GLY A 220 -12.64 11.80 7.82
CA GLY A 220 -11.98 13.07 7.46
C GLY A 220 -10.57 12.95 6.87
N VAL A 221 -10.20 11.81 6.27
CA VAL A 221 -8.92 11.66 5.58
C VAL A 221 -8.80 12.64 4.39
N ASP A 222 -7.59 13.09 4.09
CA ASP A 222 -7.25 13.70 2.81
C ASP A 222 -6.98 12.60 1.76
N ILE A 223 -7.98 12.39 0.90
CA ILE A 223 -7.92 11.39 -0.17
C ILE A 223 -6.82 11.71 -1.19
N SER A 224 -6.45 12.98 -1.38
CA SER A 224 -5.39 13.35 -2.32
C SER A 224 -4.00 12.84 -1.89
N LYS A 225 -3.88 12.41 -0.63
CA LYS A 225 -2.66 11.83 -0.02
C LYS A 225 -2.83 10.37 0.37
N THR A 226 -3.85 9.70 -0.14
CA THR A 226 -4.16 8.30 0.19
C THR A 226 -3.92 7.41 -1.03
N VAL A 227 -3.11 6.37 -0.87
CA VAL A 227 -2.77 5.39 -1.90
C VAL A 227 -3.49 4.07 -1.59
N MET A 228 -4.19 3.53 -2.58
CA MET A 228 -4.78 2.20 -2.52
C MET A 228 -3.85 1.18 -3.21
N SER A 229 -3.28 0.25 -2.43
CA SER A 229 -2.40 -0.80 -2.96
C SER A 229 -3.19 -1.93 -3.60
N HIS A 230 -2.48 -2.80 -4.33
CA HIS A 230 -3.01 -4.08 -4.83
C HIS A 230 -4.24 -4.00 -5.75
N ILE A 231 -4.40 -2.89 -6.46
CA ILE A 231 -5.51 -2.70 -7.39
C ILE A 231 -5.47 -3.68 -8.58
N ASP A 232 -4.29 -4.23 -8.90
CA ASP A 232 -4.06 -5.27 -9.91
C ASP A 232 -4.79 -6.58 -9.61
N ARG A 233 -5.07 -6.87 -8.32
CA ARG A 233 -5.77 -8.08 -7.89
C ARG A 233 -7.25 -8.06 -8.26
N PHE A 234 -7.81 -6.87 -8.45
CA PHE A 234 -9.19 -6.72 -8.84
C PHE A 234 -9.26 -6.75 -10.35
N LYS A 235 -10.07 -7.67 -10.88
CA LYS A 235 -10.59 -7.52 -12.24
C LYS A 235 -11.47 -6.28 -12.21
N VAL A 236 -10.89 -5.12 -12.49
CA VAL A 236 -11.66 -3.92 -12.82
C VAL A 236 -12.65 -4.38 -13.88
N LEU A 237 -13.93 -4.23 -13.55
CA LEU A 237 -15.09 -4.56 -14.37
C LEU A 237 -14.69 -4.56 -15.84
N LYS A 238 -14.92 -5.67 -16.56
CA LYS A 238 -15.09 -5.57 -18.02
C LYS A 238 -15.93 -4.32 -18.25
N PRO A 239 -15.52 -3.36 -19.08
CA PRO A 239 -16.32 -2.18 -19.31
C PRO A 239 -17.71 -2.67 -19.74
N THR A 240 -18.70 -2.56 -18.86
CA THR A 240 -20.10 -2.73 -19.25
C THR A 240 -20.51 -1.64 -20.26
N TRP A 241 -19.61 -0.69 -20.52
CA TRP A 241 -19.58 0.19 -21.69
C TRP A 241 -19.50 -0.51 -23.06
N PHE A 242 -19.25 -1.82 -23.12
CA PHE A 242 -19.28 -2.60 -24.38
C PHE A 242 -20.33 -3.73 -24.40
N CYS A 243 -21.36 -3.65 -23.57
CA CYS A 243 -22.57 -4.46 -23.72
C CYS A 243 -23.81 -3.58 -23.79
N GLY A 244 -23.76 -2.53 -24.62
CA GLY A 244 -24.96 -1.95 -25.21
C GLY A 244 -25.29 -2.77 -26.44
N LYS A 245 -26.48 -3.37 -26.47
CA LYS A 245 -27.03 -3.99 -27.69
C LYS A 245 -26.89 -2.99 -28.84
N GLU A 246 -26.61 -3.51 -30.03
CA GLU A 246 -26.37 -2.82 -31.29
C GLU A 246 -27.50 -1.83 -31.70
N THR A 247 -28.60 -1.82 -30.96
CA THR A 247 -29.77 -0.95 -31.12
C THR A 247 -29.64 0.46 -30.52
N ASP A 248 -28.68 0.73 -29.62
CA ASP A 248 -28.57 2.06 -28.97
C ASP A 248 -27.65 3.06 -29.71
N ARG A 249 -26.90 2.62 -30.73
CA ARG A 249 -26.11 3.54 -31.58
C ARG A 249 -27.00 4.48 -32.40
N GLN A 250 -28.18 4.03 -32.80
CA GLN A 250 -29.09 4.83 -33.64
C GLN A 250 -29.75 5.95 -32.82
N ARG A 251 -30.07 5.68 -31.56
CA ARG A 251 -30.76 6.63 -30.66
C ARG A 251 -29.86 7.75 -30.14
N ILE A 252 -28.54 7.53 -30.08
CA ILE A 252 -27.55 8.56 -29.72
C ILE A 252 -27.22 9.45 -30.92
N MET A 253 -27.16 8.90 -32.14
CA MET A 253 -26.93 9.69 -33.36
C MET A 253 -28.13 10.58 -33.72
N GLU A 254 -29.36 10.12 -33.48
CA GLU A 254 -30.57 10.94 -33.69
C GLU A 254 -30.68 12.10 -32.69
N ASN A 255 -30.20 11.94 -31.45
CA ASN A 255 -30.19 13.02 -30.45
C ASN A 255 -29.03 14.01 -30.63
N LEU A 256 -27.92 13.59 -31.23
CA LEU A 256 -26.82 14.49 -31.61
C LEU A 256 -27.16 15.35 -32.85
N ALA A 257 -28.00 14.85 -33.76
CA ALA A 257 -28.49 15.62 -34.91
C ALA A 257 -29.50 16.73 -34.54
N VAL A 258 -30.14 16.65 -33.36
CA VAL A 258 -31.09 17.66 -32.86
C VAL A 258 -30.38 18.82 -32.12
N ILE A 259 -29.15 18.60 -31.64
CA ILE A 259 -28.36 19.62 -30.95
C ILE A 259 -27.56 20.49 -31.94
N ASP A 260 -27.19 19.96 -33.12
CA ASP A 260 -26.42 20.68 -34.14
C ASP A 260 -27.27 21.67 -34.98
N LYS A 261 -28.61 21.57 -34.94
CA LYS A 261 -29.51 22.55 -35.59
C LYS A 261 -29.86 23.78 -34.74
N ARG A 262 -29.34 23.90 -33.51
CA ARG A 262 -29.55 25.09 -32.65
C ARG A 262 -28.34 26.02 -32.55
N LEU A 263 -27.27 25.76 -33.30
CA LEU A 263 -26.06 26.60 -33.32
C LEU A 263 -25.74 27.24 -34.68
N SER A 264 -26.61 27.15 -35.70
CA SER A 264 -26.38 27.77 -37.02
C SER A 264 -27.28 28.97 -37.37
N SER A 265 -27.97 29.59 -36.41
CA SER A 265 -28.80 30.78 -36.68
C SER A 265 -28.36 32.03 -35.91
N LYS A 266 -27.24 32.63 -36.33
CA LYS A 266 -27.12 34.10 -36.36
C LYS A 266 -26.48 34.55 -37.69
N PRO A 267 -27.01 35.60 -38.34
CA PRO A 267 -26.65 35.96 -39.70
C PRO A 267 -25.32 36.71 -39.74
N MET A 268 -24.50 36.37 -40.74
CA MET A 268 -23.39 37.21 -41.19
C MET A 268 -23.97 38.15 -42.26
N ASP A 269 -23.96 39.44 -41.97
CA ASP A 269 -24.14 40.51 -42.94
C ASP A 269 -23.00 40.41 -43.97
N MET A 270 -23.33 40.30 -45.26
CA MET A 270 -22.63 40.94 -46.38
C MET A 270 -23.49 40.85 -47.65
N SER A 271 -23.72 42.03 -48.20
CA SER A 271 -24.40 42.41 -49.43
C SER A 271 -23.99 41.69 -50.72
N PHE A 272 -24.99 41.62 -51.63
CA PHE A 272 -25.02 41.30 -53.06
C PHE A 272 -25.20 39.83 -53.46
#